data_AF-A0A7V6X3H9-F1
#
_entry.id   AF-A0A7V6X3H9-F1
#
_cell.length_a   1.000
_cell.length_b   1.000
_cell.length_c   1.000
_cell.angle_alpha   90.00
_cell.angle_beta   90.00
_cell.angle_gamma   90.00
#
_symmetry.space_group_name_H-M   'P 1'
#
loop_
_entity.id
_entity.type
_entity.pdbx_description
1 polymer ?
#
loop_
_entity_poly.entity_id
_entity_poly.type
_entity_poly.pdbx_seq_one_letter_code
_entity_poly.pdbx_strand_id
1 'polypeptide(L)'
;MAVTEQQKRESRLRFHLFLFVVGYGVFAFIMLHVCSVYNTYEQFVIESIEQIEGFVDQVALQMQEAPIFVPTLRELQQFLFFSMFYFVMVAYYFTTRKKYMLGKEFGTAEWAKRGDIKKIMDRRKNNNIIFTQTEGMSLNTRKTGKNLNMLIIGSPGTGKTRYFAKPNILQANTSYVITDPKGEILRDTGCFLQKMGYRIKVLNVIDMEHSDGYNPFEYIRDETDVLKVIDCLIQNTTPDGSQAQDPFWEKAETALLQALAFFVWYELPKEEQNFSTILELLRMAEVREMDDEYESDLDLIFRQLKKEKPQHIALKQYSIFKQAAGKTAKSILISAGVRLASFNIPALGNLTSRDTLGLETLGDQKTALFVLMSDSNTTFNFLVAMMYTQLFDTLYHVADFKYRGRLPIHVRFILDEFANIGQIPEFDKLVGTMRSREVSVSVIIQNISQLEAVYEATWENIIGNCDSMLFLGGKDIATLEYVSKILGEESIDSYSISVSRESLWKHTSSKSFDGMARELMKPDELGRIPDRDCILHIRGMNPFYSRKYRLESHKNYKYLYDSSDRYFFDYRNIKGVKMAGRDLQFGDGDPYHHENSLLRERTLDHDFLRFPEIKFRLIKKVKRSDSE
;
A
#
# COMPACT_ATOMS: atom_id res chain seq x y z
N MET A 1 -27.19 15.29 -19.52
CA MET A 1 -26.95 13.95 -18.95
C MET A 1 -27.28 12.93 -20.02
N ALA A 2 -26.31 12.12 -20.46
CA ALA A 2 -26.60 11.03 -21.38
C ALA A 2 -27.49 10.02 -20.66
N VAL A 3 -28.69 9.76 -21.20
CA VAL A 3 -29.64 8.78 -20.67
C VAL A 3 -28.91 7.45 -20.48
N THR A 4 -28.87 6.95 -19.25
CA THR A 4 -28.15 5.71 -18.91
C THR A 4 -28.71 4.57 -19.76
N GLU A 5 -27.87 3.60 -20.11
CA GLU A 5 -28.27 2.47 -20.96
C GLU A 5 -29.49 1.73 -20.36
N GLN A 6 -29.60 1.74 -19.03
CA GLN A 6 -30.71 1.21 -18.26
C GLN A 6 -32.04 1.97 -18.50
N GLN A 7 -32.02 3.30 -18.57
CA GLN A 7 -33.19 4.10 -18.92
C GLN A 7 -33.63 3.91 -20.39
N LYS A 8 -32.67 3.75 -21.33
CA LYS A 8 -32.99 3.38 -22.71
C LYS A 8 -33.58 1.97 -22.82
N ARG A 9 -33.20 1.05 -21.91
CA ARG A 9 -33.76 -0.31 -21.83
C ARG A 9 -35.19 -0.29 -21.29
N GLU A 10 -35.47 0.49 -20.24
CA GLU A 10 -36.84 0.65 -19.74
C GLU A 10 -37.78 1.24 -20.78
N SER A 11 -37.33 2.24 -21.54
CA SER A 11 -38.15 2.83 -22.61
C SER A 11 -38.44 1.83 -23.73
N ARG A 12 -37.46 1.02 -24.14
CA ARG A 12 -37.66 -0.07 -25.13
C ARG A 12 -38.57 -1.18 -24.60
N LEU A 13 -38.49 -1.47 -23.30
CA LEU A 13 -39.32 -2.48 -22.65
C LEU A 13 -40.79 -2.04 -22.59
N ARG A 14 -41.05 -0.78 -22.23
CA ARG A 14 -42.41 -0.19 -22.28
C ARG A 14 -42.96 -0.19 -23.71
N PHE A 15 -42.13 0.11 -24.71
CA PHE A 15 -42.52 0.08 -26.11
C PHE A 15 -42.83 -1.33 -26.62
N HIS A 16 -42.01 -2.34 -26.30
CA HIS A 16 -42.29 -3.73 -26.69
C HIS A 16 -43.50 -4.29 -25.95
N LEU A 17 -43.67 -3.97 -24.66
CA LEU A 17 -44.87 -4.33 -23.90
C LEU A 17 -46.13 -3.73 -24.54
N PHE A 18 -46.07 -2.45 -24.93
CA PHE A 18 -47.16 -1.80 -25.65
C PHE A 18 -47.47 -2.50 -26.98
N LEU A 19 -46.46 -2.84 -27.78
CA LEU A 19 -46.65 -3.59 -29.03
C LEU A 19 -47.26 -4.98 -28.78
N PHE A 20 -46.86 -5.69 -27.72
CA PHE A 20 -47.46 -6.99 -27.38
C PHE A 20 -48.91 -6.86 -26.90
N VAL A 21 -49.27 -5.78 -26.21
CA VAL A 21 -50.66 -5.51 -25.79
C VAL A 21 -51.53 -5.16 -27.00
N VAL A 22 -51.06 -4.28 -27.88
CA VAL A 22 -51.77 -3.94 -29.12
C VAL A 22 -51.89 -5.16 -30.03
N GLY A 23 -50.79 -5.92 -30.18
CA GLY A 23 -50.76 -7.17 -30.94
C GLY A 23 -51.70 -8.23 -30.37
N TYR A 24 -51.84 -8.32 -29.04
CA TYR A 24 -52.80 -9.22 -28.40
C TYR A 24 -54.24 -8.81 -28.71
N GLY A 25 -54.54 -7.51 -28.74
CA GLY A 25 -55.87 -7.02 -29.12
C GLY A 25 -56.27 -7.45 -30.54
N VAL A 26 -55.35 -7.36 -31.50
CA VAL A 26 -55.56 -7.82 -32.87
C VAL A 26 -55.68 -9.35 -32.94
N PHE A 27 -54.78 -10.07 -32.26
CA PHE A 27 -54.83 -11.52 -32.16
C PHE A 27 -56.15 -12.01 -31.56
N ALA A 28 -56.61 -11.39 -30.47
CA ALA A 28 -57.84 -11.75 -29.79
C ALA A 28 -59.07 -11.50 -30.63
N PHE A 29 -59.11 -10.37 -31.34
CA PHE A 29 -60.17 -10.06 -32.29
C PHE A 29 -60.27 -11.15 -33.37
N ILE A 30 -59.17 -11.45 -34.05
CA ILE A 30 -59.14 -12.46 -35.11
C ILE A 30 -59.50 -13.85 -34.57
N MET A 31 -58.91 -14.26 -33.44
CA MET A 31 -59.13 -15.60 -32.88
C MET A 31 -60.55 -15.82 -32.38
N LEU A 32 -61.22 -14.80 -31.84
CA LEU A 32 -62.63 -14.90 -31.44
C LEU A 32 -63.53 -15.15 -32.66
N HIS A 33 -63.28 -14.47 -33.78
CA HIS A 33 -64.00 -14.69 -35.04
C HIS A 33 -63.70 -16.06 -35.65
N VAL A 34 -62.42 -16.49 -35.64
CA VAL A 34 -62.03 -17.84 -36.08
C VAL A 34 -62.74 -18.92 -35.26
N CYS A 35 -62.79 -18.77 -33.93
CA CYS A 35 -63.48 -19.73 -33.05
C CYS A 35 -64.99 -19.75 -33.29
N SER A 36 -65.59 -18.62 -33.69
CA SER A 36 -67.02 -18.54 -33.97
C SER A 36 -67.40 -19.17 -35.31
N VAL A 37 -66.65 -18.91 -36.39
CA VAL A 37 -66.81 -19.66 -37.65
C VAL A 37 -66.60 -21.15 -37.39
N TYR A 38 -65.53 -21.52 -36.68
CA TYR A 38 -65.20 -22.92 -36.40
C TYR A 38 -66.34 -23.66 -35.67
N ASN A 39 -66.99 -23.04 -34.68
CA ASN A 39 -68.09 -23.68 -33.94
C ASN A 39 -69.42 -23.71 -34.71
N THR A 40 -69.53 -22.97 -35.83
CA THR A 40 -70.69 -23.04 -36.74
C THR A 40 -70.65 -24.31 -37.60
N TYR A 41 -69.47 -24.92 -37.74
CA TYR A 41 -69.27 -26.18 -38.43
C TYR A 41 -69.31 -27.36 -37.44
N GLU A 42 -70.34 -28.21 -37.50
CA GLU A 42 -70.44 -29.38 -36.60
C GLU A 42 -69.32 -30.43 -36.84
N GLN A 43 -68.79 -30.53 -38.06
CA GLN A 43 -67.60 -31.33 -38.41
C GLN A 43 -66.80 -30.60 -39.49
N PHE A 44 -65.77 -29.85 -39.10
CA PHE A 44 -64.81 -29.29 -40.04
C PHE A 44 -63.67 -30.31 -40.26
N VAL A 45 -63.69 -31.01 -41.41
CA VAL A 45 -62.63 -31.96 -41.81
C VAL A 45 -61.87 -31.35 -42.99
N ILE A 46 -60.55 -31.17 -42.84
CA ILE A 46 -59.69 -30.58 -43.87
C ILE A 46 -59.22 -31.70 -44.80
N GLU A 47 -59.78 -31.76 -46.01
CA GLU A 47 -59.42 -32.73 -47.04
C GLU A 47 -58.73 -32.09 -48.25
N SER A 48 -58.82 -30.76 -48.43
CA SER A 48 -58.20 -30.02 -49.53
C SER A 48 -57.85 -28.56 -49.17
N ILE A 49 -56.99 -27.92 -49.98
CA ILE A 49 -56.58 -26.51 -49.80
C ILE A 49 -57.74 -25.54 -50.05
N GLU A 50 -58.64 -25.84 -50.99
CA GLU A 50 -59.81 -24.99 -51.29
C GLU A 50 -60.74 -24.80 -50.09
N GLN A 51 -60.84 -25.80 -49.21
CA GLN A 51 -61.63 -25.70 -47.98
C GLN A 51 -61.01 -24.74 -46.95
N ILE A 52 -59.68 -24.58 -46.98
CA ILE A 52 -58.97 -23.63 -46.11
C ILE A 52 -59.24 -22.21 -46.59
N GLU A 53 -59.15 -21.97 -47.91
CA GLU A 53 -59.46 -20.65 -48.49
C GLU A 53 -60.92 -20.26 -48.21
N GLY A 54 -61.86 -21.18 -48.41
CA GLY A 54 -63.27 -20.94 -48.09
C GLY A 54 -63.52 -20.63 -46.62
N PHE A 55 -62.79 -21.27 -45.70
CA PHE A 55 -62.89 -20.96 -44.27
C PHE A 55 -62.35 -19.57 -43.94
N VAL A 56 -61.22 -19.18 -44.55
CA VAL A 56 -60.64 -17.84 -44.37
C VAL A 56 -61.58 -16.76 -44.88
N ASP A 57 -62.21 -16.97 -46.03
CA ASP A 57 -63.19 -16.03 -46.60
C ASP A 57 -64.40 -15.86 -45.67
N GLN A 58 -64.87 -16.94 -45.04
CA GLN A 58 -65.95 -16.85 -44.07
C GLN A 58 -65.56 -16.15 -42.77
N VAL A 59 -64.33 -16.35 -42.28
CA VAL A 59 -63.81 -15.58 -41.15
C VAL A 59 -63.77 -14.10 -41.49
N ALA A 60 -63.31 -13.75 -42.70
CA ALA A 60 -63.30 -12.36 -43.16
C ALA A 60 -64.71 -11.77 -43.28
N LEU A 61 -65.67 -12.55 -43.77
CA LEU A 61 -67.07 -12.15 -43.87
C LEU A 61 -67.69 -11.95 -42.47
N GLN A 62 -67.44 -12.86 -41.52
CA GLN A 62 -67.89 -12.71 -40.14
C GLN A 62 -67.31 -11.45 -39.48
N MET A 63 -66.04 -11.15 -39.71
CA MET A 63 -65.39 -9.93 -39.21
C MET A 63 -66.03 -8.65 -39.78
N GLN A 64 -66.58 -8.69 -40.99
CA GLN A 64 -67.25 -7.55 -41.63
C GLN A 64 -68.72 -7.40 -41.17
N GLU A 65 -69.47 -8.49 -41.10
CA GLU A 65 -70.90 -8.47 -40.81
C GLU A 65 -71.19 -8.31 -39.31
N ALA A 66 -70.38 -8.92 -38.45
CA ALA A 66 -70.59 -8.93 -37.00
C ALA A 66 -69.30 -8.61 -36.24
N PRO A 67 -68.71 -7.41 -36.41
CA PRO A 67 -67.42 -7.07 -35.82
C PRO A 67 -67.41 -7.14 -34.28
N ILE A 68 -68.57 -6.94 -33.63
CA ILE A 68 -68.73 -7.07 -32.18
C ILE A 68 -69.93 -7.98 -31.92
N PHE A 69 -69.69 -9.12 -31.29
CA PHE A 69 -70.72 -10.07 -30.87
C PHE A 69 -70.43 -10.59 -29.45
N VAL A 70 -71.44 -11.20 -28.82
CA VAL A 70 -71.27 -11.83 -27.50
C VAL A 70 -70.90 -13.29 -27.72
N PRO A 71 -69.67 -13.72 -27.39
CA PRO A 71 -69.24 -15.09 -27.63
C PRO A 71 -69.93 -16.08 -26.67
N THR A 72 -70.14 -17.29 -27.16
CA THR A 72 -70.63 -18.41 -26.36
C THR A 72 -69.56 -18.93 -25.40
N LEU A 73 -69.96 -19.69 -24.38
CA LEU A 73 -69.03 -20.27 -23.41
C LEU A 73 -67.96 -21.16 -24.08
N ARG A 74 -68.32 -21.87 -25.15
CA ARG A 74 -67.42 -22.76 -25.90
C ARG A 74 -66.37 -21.99 -26.70
N GLU A 75 -66.77 -20.90 -27.38
CA GLU A 75 -65.86 -20.01 -28.10
C GLU A 75 -64.86 -19.34 -27.15
N LEU A 76 -65.33 -18.92 -25.97
CA LEU A 76 -64.47 -18.32 -24.94
C LEU A 76 -63.40 -19.30 -24.44
N GLN A 77 -63.75 -20.58 -24.24
CA GLN A 77 -62.81 -21.61 -23.80
C GLN A 77 -61.71 -21.87 -24.85
N GLN A 78 -62.07 -21.96 -26.13
CA GLN A 78 -61.11 -22.13 -27.23
C GLN A 78 -60.20 -20.90 -27.37
N PHE A 79 -60.77 -19.70 -27.29
CA PHE A 79 -60.00 -18.45 -27.30
C PHE A 79 -59.00 -18.36 -26.13
N LEU A 80 -59.41 -18.74 -24.91
CA LEU A 80 -58.52 -18.75 -23.75
C LEU A 80 -57.38 -19.76 -23.90
N PHE A 81 -57.65 -20.92 -24.51
CA PHE A 81 -56.62 -21.91 -24.83
C PHE A 81 -55.56 -21.35 -25.79
N PHE A 82 -55.96 -20.72 -26.89
CA PHE A 82 -55.00 -20.09 -27.82
C PHE A 82 -54.31 -18.85 -27.22
N SER A 83 -54.99 -18.10 -26.36
CA SER A 83 -54.40 -17.00 -25.61
C SER A 83 -53.25 -17.46 -24.70
N MET A 84 -53.36 -18.64 -24.09
CA MET A 84 -52.28 -19.22 -23.29
C MET A 84 -50.99 -19.37 -24.10
N PHE A 85 -51.05 -19.85 -25.34
CA PHE A 85 -49.87 -19.97 -26.21
C PHE A 85 -49.26 -18.62 -26.57
N TYR A 86 -50.09 -17.60 -26.82
CA TYR A 86 -49.60 -16.24 -27.05
C TYR A 86 -48.81 -15.72 -25.85
N PHE A 87 -49.34 -15.87 -24.63
CA PHE A 87 -48.65 -15.45 -23.42
C PHE A 87 -47.38 -16.27 -23.12
N VAL A 88 -47.36 -17.58 -23.42
CA VAL A 88 -46.16 -18.43 -23.32
C VAL A 88 -45.08 -17.96 -24.30
N MET A 89 -45.44 -17.63 -25.55
CA MET A 89 -44.50 -17.11 -26.55
C MET A 89 -43.92 -15.75 -26.13
N VAL A 90 -44.77 -14.85 -25.61
CA VAL A 90 -44.34 -13.56 -25.07
C VAL A 90 -43.41 -13.77 -23.88
N ALA A 91 -43.78 -14.66 -22.95
CA ALA A 91 -42.94 -15.01 -21.80
C ALA A 91 -41.59 -15.58 -22.25
N TYR A 92 -41.55 -16.47 -23.23
CA TYR A 92 -40.32 -17.01 -23.83
C TYR A 92 -39.44 -15.91 -24.42
N TYR A 93 -40.02 -14.94 -25.13
CA TYR A 93 -39.29 -13.79 -25.68
C TYR A 93 -38.69 -12.88 -24.58
N PHE A 94 -39.37 -12.75 -23.44
CA PHE A 94 -38.85 -12.00 -22.30
C PHE A 94 -37.81 -12.78 -21.49
N THR A 95 -37.93 -14.11 -21.37
CA THR A 95 -37.01 -14.96 -20.60
C THR A 95 -35.72 -15.30 -21.37
N THR A 96 -35.72 -15.30 -22.70
CA THR A 96 -34.52 -15.57 -23.53
C THR A 96 -33.60 -14.36 -23.76
N ARG A 97 -33.79 -13.25 -23.02
CA ARG A 97 -32.99 -12.04 -23.17
C ARG A 97 -31.57 -12.22 -22.62
N LYS A 98 -30.64 -12.61 -23.49
CA LYS A 98 -29.20 -12.63 -23.20
C LYS A 98 -28.64 -11.21 -23.10
N LYS A 99 -27.66 -11.02 -22.22
CA LYS A 99 -26.90 -9.77 -22.06
C LYS A 99 -25.74 -9.77 -23.07
N TYR A 100 -25.94 -9.17 -24.24
CA TYR A 100 -24.91 -9.04 -25.25
C TYR A 100 -23.99 -7.85 -24.97
N MET A 101 -22.67 -8.04 -25.04
CA MET A 101 -21.63 -7.01 -24.97
C MET A 101 -20.80 -7.05 -26.26
N LEU A 102 -21.42 -6.70 -27.40
CA LEU A 102 -20.76 -6.78 -28.72
C LEU A 102 -19.37 -6.13 -28.73
N GLY A 103 -18.36 -6.90 -29.13
CA GLY A 103 -16.94 -6.48 -29.19
C GLY A 103 -16.26 -6.32 -27.83
N LYS A 104 -16.92 -6.71 -26.74
CA LYS A 104 -16.48 -6.58 -25.34
C LYS A 104 -16.84 -7.82 -24.51
N GLU A 105 -17.09 -8.94 -25.19
CA GLU A 105 -17.67 -10.14 -24.61
C GLU A 105 -16.72 -10.85 -23.65
N PHE A 106 -15.42 -10.76 -23.93
CA PHE A 106 -14.36 -11.43 -23.18
C PHE A 106 -13.58 -10.51 -22.25
N GLY A 107 -13.74 -9.19 -22.41
CA GLY A 107 -12.92 -8.22 -21.69
C GLY A 107 -13.09 -6.79 -22.20
N THR A 108 -12.85 -5.82 -21.32
CA THR A 108 -13.00 -4.39 -21.61
C THR A 108 -11.75 -3.57 -21.32
N ALA A 109 -10.63 -4.23 -21.00
CA ALA A 109 -9.36 -3.56 -20.78
C ALA A 109 -8.94 -2.82 -22.05
N GLU A 110 -8.44 -1.61 -21.89
CA GLU A 110 -7.86 -0.80 -22.96
C GLU A 110 -6.83 0.15 -22.35
N TRP A 111 -5.88 0.64 -23.15
CA TRP A 111 -4.93 1.65 -22.70
C TRP A 111 -5.61 3.02 -22.54
N ALA A 112 -5.26 3.73 -21.47
CA ALA A 112 -5.70 5.10 -21.24
C ALA A 112 -5.15 6.05 -22.29
N LYS A 113 -5.94 7.09 -22.61
CA LYS A 113 -5.54 8.16 -23.52
C LYS A 113 -4.81 9.24 -22.72
N ARG A 114 -3.89 9.96 -23.39
CA ARG A 114 -3.12 11.07 -22.78
C ARG A 114 -3.98 12.15 -22.11
N GLY A 115 -5.25 12.28 -22.50
CA GLY A 115 -6.18 13.25 -21.91
C GLY A 115 -6.77 12.83 -20.57
N ASP A 116 -6.79 11.53 -20.27
CA ASP A 116 -7.54 10.98 -19.13
C ASP A 116 -6.95 11.42 -17.79
N ILE A 117 -5.61 11.50 -17.72
CA ILE A 117 -4.87 11.89 -16.51
C ILE A 117 -5.14 13.34 -16.07
N LYS A 118 -5.56 14.23 -16.98
CA LYS A 118 -5.77 15.66 -16.70
C LYS A 118 -6.78 15.92 -15.58
N LYS A 119 -7.71 14.99 -15.35
CA LYS A 119 -8.74 15.11 -14.29
C LYS A 119 -8.14 15.07 -12.89
N ILE A 120 -7.05 14.33 -12.69
CA ILE A 120 -6.41 14.13 -11.39
C ILE A 120 -5.11 14.92 -11.22
N MET A 121 -4.64 15.60 -12.27
CA MET A 121 -3.50 16.51 -12.20
C MET A 121 -3.88 17.90 -11.71
N ASP A 122 -3.00 18.51 -10.95
CA ASP A 122 -3.02 19.94 -10.64
C ASP A 122 -2.46 20.76 -11.81
N ARG A 123 -3.00 21.96 -12.01
CA ARG A 123 -2.50 22.92 -13.00
C ARG A 123 -1.07 23.37 -12.66
N ARG A 124 -0.74 23.50 -11.38
CA ARG A 124 0.61 23.82 -10.92
C ARG A 124 1.44 22.53 -10.93
N LYS A 125 2.41 22.45 -11.84
CA LYS A 125 3.28 21.27 -11.99
C LYS A 125 3.95 20.84 -10.67
N ASN A 126 4.29 21.79 -9.80
CA ASN A 126 4.94 21.50 -8.51
C ASN A 126 4.03 20.80 -7.49
N ASN A 127 2.72 20.90 -7.64
CA ASN A 127 1.75 20.30 -6.72
C ASN A 127 1.34 18.89 -7.15
N ASN A 128 2.12 18.27 -8.05
CA ASN A 128 1.88 16.94 -8.54
C ASN A 128 3.02 16.00 -8.13
N ILE A 129 2.64 14.78 -7.78
CA ILE A 129 3.51 13.61 -7.80
C ILE A 129 3.75 13.25 -9.27
N ILE A 130 5.02 12.98 -9.61
CA ILE A 130 5.42 12.55 -10.95
C ILE A 130 5.41 11.03 -10.99
N PHE A 131 4.73 10.45 -11.97
CA PHE A 131 4.79 9.01 -12.26
C PHE A 131 5.62 8.71 -13.51
N THR A 132 5.34 9.43 -14.60
CA THR A 132 5.93 9.21 -15.92
C THR A 132 6.24 10.57 -16.56
N GLN A 133 6.74 10.58 -17.79
CA GLN A 133 6.98 11.82 -18.54
C GLN A 133 5.73 12.69 -18.72
N THR A 134 4.54 12.10 -18.77
CA THR A 134 3.27 12.78 -19.06
C THR A 134 2.23 12.67 -17.95
N GLU A 135 2.26 11.60 -17.16
CA GLU A 135 1.29 11.33 -16.11
C GLU A 135 1.81 11.75 -14.73
N GLY A 136 0.90 12.37 -13.94
CA GLY A 136 1.13 12.75 -12.57
C GLY A 136 -0.19 12.82 -11.79
N MET A 137 -0.13 13.02 -10.48
CA MET A 137 -1.32 13.16 -9.65
C MET A 137 -1.16 14.29 -8.64
N SER A 138 -2.21 15.10 -8.48
CA SER A 138 -2.25 16.18 -7.51
C SER A 138 -2.11 15.65 -6.08
N LEU A 139 -1.36 16.37 -5.24
CA LEU A 139 -1.30 16.11 -3.80
C LEU A 139 -2.67 16.28 -3.10
N ASN A 140 -3.62 16.98 -3.72
CA ASN A 140 -4.94 17.19 -3.13
C ASN A 140 -5.84 15.95 -3.29
N THR A 141 -5.73 15.04 -2.31
CA THR A 141 -6.46 13.78 -2.28
C THR A 141 -7.99 13.93 -2.25
N ARG A 142 -8.51 15.05 -1.74
CA ARG A 142 -9.96 15.33 -1.73
C ARG A 142 -10.49 15.59 -3.13
N LYS A 143 -9.70 16.29 -3.95
CA LYS A 143 -10.05 16.58 -5.35
C LYS A 143 -9.91 15.35 -6.23
N THR A 144 -8.84 14.56 -6.05
CA THR A 144 -8.58 13.37 -6.88
C THR A 144 -9.47 12.18 -6.49
N GLY A 145 -9.95 12.15 -5.24
CA GLY A 145 -10.63 10.99 -4.68
C GLY A 145 -9.71 9.77 -4.53
N LYS A 146 -8.39 10.00 -4.60
CA LYS A 146 -7.33 8.99 -4.52
C LYS A 146 -6.48 9.18 -3.28
N ASN A 147 -6.00 8.10 -2.68
CA ASN A 147 -4.88 8.17 -1.75
C ASN A 147 -3.57 8.41 -2.54
N LEU A 148 -2.51 8.81 -1.84
CA LEU A 148 -1.18 9.02 -2.44
C LEU A 148 -0.27 7.82 -2.15
N ASN A 149 -0.82 6.68 -1.75
CA ASN A 149 -0.05 5.47 -1.51
C ASN A 149 0.23 4.80 -2.84
N MET A 150 1.48 4.42 -3.06
CA MET A 150 1.95 3.99 -4.35
C MET A 150 2.86 2.78 -4.20
N LEU A 151 2.66 1.81 -5.10
CA LEU A 151 3.56 0.70 -5.29
C LEU A 151 4.44 0.96 -6.53
N ILE A 152 5.75 0.87 -6.37
CA ILE A 152 6.70 1.04 -7.47
C ILE A 152 7.50 -0.25 -7.55
N ILE A 153 7.39 -0.93 -8.69
CA ILE A 153 8.04 -2.22 -8.92
C ILE A 153 9.06 -2.07 -10.04
N GLY A 154 10.29 -2.52 -9.81
CA GLY A 154 11.28 -2.62 -10.86
C GLY A 154 12.53 -3.39 -10.46
N SER A 155 12.98 -4.32 -11.29
CA SER A 155 14.22 -5.06 -11.05
C SER A 155 15.45 -4.14 -10.93
N PRO A 156 16.59 -4.61 -10.38
CA PRO A 156 17.83 -3.84 -10.38
C PRO A 156 18.18 -3.29 -11.76
N GLY A 157 18.66 -2.05 -11.82
CA GLY A 157 19.03 -1.37 -13.08
C GLY A 157 17.87 -0.72 -13.85
N THR A 158 16.61 -0.95 -13.47
CA THR A 158 15.43 -0.33 -14.15
C THR A 158 15.28 1.17 -13.87
N GLY A 159 16.06 1.71 -12.93
CA GLY A 159 16.16 3.13 -12.62
C GLY A 159 15.10 3.66 -11.65
N LYS A 160 14.62 2.86 -10.70
CA LYS A 160 13.65 3.26 -9.65
C LYS A 160 13.99 4.62 -9.01
N THR A 161 15.23 4.74 -8.53
CA THR A 161 15.73 5.97 -7.89
C THR A 161 15.82 7.14 -8.88
N ARG A 162 16.31 6.91 -10.11
CA ARG A 162 16.50 7.94 -11.14
C ARG A 162 15.19 8.47 -11.73
N TYR A 163 14.25 7.57 -12.04
CA TYR A 163 13.04 7.89 -12.79
C TYR A 163 11.84 8.21 -11.90
N PHE A 164 11.87 7.81 -10.62
CA PHE A 164 10.76 8.05 -9.69
C PHE A 164 11.19 8.82 -8.43
N ALA A 165 12.16 8.31 -7.64
CA ALA A 165 12.50 8.91 -6.34
C ALA A 165 13.06 10.35 -6.48
N LYS A 166 14.17 10.53 -7.21
CA LYS A 166 14.82 11.83 -7.42
C LYS A 166 13.88 12.89 -8.03
N PRO A 167 13.11 12.60 -9.10
CA PRO A 167 12.16 13.58 -9.65
C PRO A 167 11.12 14.05 -8.63
N ASN A 168 10.65 13.14 -7.77
CA ASN A 168 9.66 13.48 -6.74
C ASN A 168 10.26 14.27 -5.57
N ILE A 169 11.50 14.00 -5.17
CA ILE A 169 12.22 14.81 -4.18
C ILE A 169 12.46 16.23 -4.73
N LEU A 170 12.81 16.34 -6.02
CA LEU A 170 13.01 17.63 -6.70
C LEU A 170 11.75 18.50 -6.79
N GLN A 171 10.56 17.96 -6.51
CA GLN A 171 9.34 18.75 -6.42
C GLN A 171 9.31 19.66 -5.18
N ALA A 172 10.00 19.27 -4.10
CA ALA A 172 10.10 20.02 -2.85
C ALA A 172 8.75 20.51 -2.30
N ASN A 173 7.71 19.69 -2.46
CA ASN A 173 6.31 20.03 -2.21
C ASN A 173 5.72 19.44 -0.92
N THR A 174 6.44 18.54 -0.25
CA THR A 174 6.04 17.83 0.98
C THR A 174 7.26 17.64 1.88
N SER A 175 7.08 17.33 3.16
CA SER A 175 8.17 16.75 3.95
C SER A 175 8.48 15.33 3.44
N TYR A 176 9.71 14.88 3.60
CA TYR A 176 10.17 13.60 3.06
C TYR A 176 10.79 12.72 4.14
N VAL A 177 10.50 11.43 4.06
CA VAL A 177 11.21 10.37 4.79
C VAL A 177 11.70 9.38 3.75
N ILE A 178 13.01 9.20 3.63
CA ILE A 178 13.64 8.53 2.49
C ILE A 178 14.55 7.42 3.02
N THR A 179 14.29 6.17 2.67
CA THR A 179 15.31 5.13 2.78
C THR A 179 16.29 5.26 1.62
N ASP A 180 17.58 5.23 1.94
CA ASP A 180 18.65 5.40 0.97
C ASP A 180 19.80 4.43 1.27
N PRO A 181 19.68 3.17 0.80
CA PRO A 181 20.64 2.12 1.13
C PRO A 181 22.09 2.41 0.71
N LYS A 182 22.31 3.34 -0.21
CA LYS A 182 23.64 3.67 -0.76
C LYS A 182 24.09 5.09 -0.42
N GLY A 183 23.27 5.86 0.29
CA GLY A 183 23.51 7.29 0.50
C GLY A 183 23.57 8.08 -0.80
N GLU A 184 23.06 7.54 -1.91
CA GLU A 184 23.13 8.18 -3.24
C GLU A 184 22.07 9.29 -3.33
N ILE A 185 20.87 9.05 -2.79
CA ILE A 185 19.78 10.03 -2.84
C ILE A 185 20.14 11.26 -2.01
N LEU A 186 20.64 11.07 -0.79
CA LEU A 186 21.09 12.16 0.08
C LEU A 186 22.22 12.96 -0.56
N ARG A 187 23.25 12.26 -1.07
CA ARG A 187 24.40 12.85 -1.75
C ARG A 187 23.98 13.73 -2.92
N ASP A 188 22.98 13.30 -3.68
CA ASP A 188 22.59 13.98 -4.91
C ASP A 188 21.57 15.10 -4.67
N THR A 189 20.67 14.92 -3.70
CA THR A 189 19.52 15.83 -3.49
C THR A 189 19.66 16.75 -2.28
N GLY A 190 20.60 16.49 -1.37
CA GLY A 190 20.76 17.22 -0.11
C GLY A 190 20.97 18.72 -0.33
N CYS A 191 21.88 19.13 -1.22
CA CYS A 191 22.12 20.54 -1.55
C CYS A 191 20.87 21.24 -2.08
N PHE A 192 20.08 20.54 -2.91
CA PHE A 192 18.82 21.08 -3.42
C PHE A 192 17.78 21.28 -2.31
N LEU A 193 17.61 20.30 -1.42
CA LEU A 193 16.66 20.38 -0.31
C LEU A 193 17.03 21.48 0.68
N GLN A 194 18.31 21.62 1.03
CA GLN A 194 18.79 22.73 1.86
C GLN A 194 18.48 24.08 1.22
N LYS A 195 18.71 24.21 -0.11
CA LYS A 195 18.35 25.42 -0.87
C LYS A 195 16.84 25.70 -0.88
N MET A 196 16.01 24.67 -0.79
CA MET A 196 14.54 24.80 -0.68
C MET A 196 14.06 25.05 0.76
N GLY A 197 14.98 25.23 1.72
CA GLY A 197 14.69 25.54 3.12
C GLY A 197 14.26 24.33 3.94
N TYR A 198 14.67 23.12 3.55
CA TYR A 198 14.40 21.91 4.34
C TYR A 198 15.41 21.78 5.48
N ARG A 199 14.93 21.38 6.65
CA ARG A 199 15.79 20.79 7.68
C ARG A 199 16.15 19.37 7.25
N ILE A 200 17.44 19.08 7.16
CA ILE A 200 17.93 17.75 6.78
C ILE A 200 18.29 16.98 8.04
N LYS A 201 17.70 15.80 8.20
CA LYS A 201 17.97 14.85 9.29
C LYS A 201 18.46 13.54 8.69
N VAL A 202 19.41 12.87 9.35
CA VAL A 202 20.02 11.65 8.83
C VAL A 202 20.13 10.61 9.93
N LEU A 203 19.37 9.52 9.84
CA LEU A 203 19.64 8.31 10.60
C LEU A 203 20.60 7.43 9.78
N ASN A 204 21.81 7.22 10.25
CA ASN A 204 22.84 6.45 9.54
C ASN A 204 23.25 5.24 10.36
N VAL A 205 22.81 4.05 9.95
CA VAL A 205 23.18 2.78 10.60
C VAL A 205 24.38 2.09 9.94
N ILE A 206 24.96 2.69 8.89
CA ILE A 206 26.23 2.25 8.28
C ILE A 206 27.42 2.94 8.97
N ASP A 207 27.34 4.27 9.10
CA ASP A 207 28.35 5.13 9.69
C ASP A 207 27.70 5.99 10.78
N MET A 208 27.55 5.36 11.95
CA MET A 208 26.77 5.86 13.08
C MET A 208 27.36 7.13 13.72
N GLU A 209 28.67 7.37 13.59
CA GLU A 209 29.31 8.60 14.09
C GLU A 209 28.77 9.85 13.37
N HIS A 210 28.32 9.67 12.12
CA HIS A 210 27.75 10.71 11.28
C HIS A 210 26.22 10.65 11.21
N SER A 211 25.57 10.03 12.20
CA SER A 211 24.10 9.99 12.35
C SER A 211 23.59 11.10 13.30
N ASP A 212 22.35 11.52 13.09
CA ASP A 212 21.52 12.09 14.16
C ASP A 212 21.16 10.97 15.16
N GLY A 213 21.08 11.32 16.44
CA GLY A 213 20.69 10.39 17.51
C GLY A 213 19.19 10.08 17.50
N TYR A 214 18.85 8.83 17.78
CA TYR A 214 17.49 8.29 17.83
C TYR A 214 17.32 7.51 19.13
N ASN A 215 16.69 8.11 20.14
CA ASN A 215 16.41 7.40 21.39
C ASN A 215 14.94 6.94 21.41
N PRO A 216 14.67 5.62 21.35
CA PRO A 216 13.31 5.10 21.33
C PRO A 216 12.46 5.52 22.55
N PHE A 217 13.07 5.76 23.71
CA PHE A 217 12.34 6.15 24.92
C PHE A 217 11.74 7.56 24.85
N GLU A 218 12.22 8.42 23.94
CA GLU A 218 11.66 9.77 23.77
C GLU A 218 10.27 9.74 23.13
N TYR A 219 9.96 8.67 22.40
CA TYR A 219 8.68 8.50 21.70
C TYR A 219 7.67 7.62 22.43
N ILE A 220 8.00 7.16 23.65
CA ILE A 220 7.11 6.38 24.50
C ILE A 220 6.21 7.33 25.30
N ARG A 221 4.90 7.26 25.07
CA ARG A 221 3.89 8.11 25.72
C ARG A 221 3.08 7.37 26.77
N ASP A 222 2.80 6.10 26.50
CA ASP A 222 2.01 5.22 27.36
C ASP A 222 2.60 3.81 27.40
N GLU A 223 1.98 2.93 28.20
CA GLU A 223 2.44 1.56 28.34
C GLU A 223 2.34 0.75 27.04
N THR A 224 1.41 1.09 26.16
CA THR A 224 1.23 0.36 24.88
C THR A 224 2.41 0.61 23.95
N ASP A 225 3.00 1.81 23.99
CA ASP A 225 4.20 2.13 23.22
C ASP A 225 5.40 1.29 23.68
N VAL A 226 5.54 1.01 24.98
CA VAL A 226 6.59 0.09 25.49
C VAL A 226 6.41 -1.30 24.90
N LEU A 227 5.18 -1.82 24.90
CA LEU A 227 4.88 -3.14 24.33
C LEU A 227 5.26 -3.18 22.85
N LYS A 228 4.82 -2.19 22.05
CA LYS A 228 5.12 -2.10 20.62
C LYS A 228 6.62 -2.04 20.33
N VAL A 229 7.37 -1.24 21.09
CA VAL A 229 8.83 -1.10 20.89
C VAL A 229 9.55 -2.42 21.16
N ILE A 230 9.19 -3.11 22.24
CA ILE A 230 9.79 -4.41 22.56
C ILE A 230 9.35 -5.48 21.57
N ASP A 231 8.07 -5.55 21.21
CA ASP A 231 7.57 -6.51 20.23
C ASP A 231 8.24 -6.30 18.86
N CYS A 232 8.40 -5.05 18.43
CA CYS A 232 9.13 -4.69 17.20
C CYS A 232 10.60 -5.14 17.25
N LEU A 233 11.27 -4.97 18.41
CA LEU A 233 12.64 -5.44 18.61
C LEU A 233 12.72 -6.97 18.51
N ILE A 234 11.82 -7.68 19.15
CA ILE A 234 11.79 -9.15 19.15
C ILE A 234 11.55 -9.67 17.74
N GLN A 235 10.54 -9.16 17.04
CA GLN A 235 10.21 -9.56 15.67
C GLN A 235 11.39 -9.34 14.71
N ASN A 236 12.07 -8.20 14.79
CA ASN A 236 13.17 -7.87 13.87
C ASN A 236 14.55 -8.41 14.29
N THR A 237 14.64 -9.13 15.42
CA THR A 237 15.86 -9.84 15.85
C THR A 237 15.71 -11.36 15.84
N THR A 238 14.49 -11.87 15.62
CA THR A 238 14.25 -13.29 15.31
C THR A 238 14.56 -13.56 13.83
N PRO A 239 15.38 -14.57 13.48
CA PRO A 239 15.68 -14.91 12.10
C PRO A 239 14.46 -15.35 11.27
N ASP A 240 14.45 -15.02 9.97
CA ASP A 240 13.39 -15.45 9.05
C ASP A 240 13.33 -16.97 8.94
N GLY A 241 12.11 -17.53 8.98
CA GLY A 241 11.90 -18.98 8.89
C GLY A 241 12.21 -19.76 10.18
N SER A 242 12.72 -19.11 11.23
CA SER A 242 12.76 -19.70 12.57
C SER A 242 11.40 -19.57 13.27
N GLN A 243 10.30 -19.84 12.54
CA GLN A 243 8.96 -19.92 13.14
C GLN A 243 9.08 -20.74 14.42
N ALA A 244 8.76 -20.07 15.52
CA ALA A 244 9.08 -20.45 16.88
C ALA A 244 9.04 -21.97 17.08
N GLN A 245 10.21 -22.61 17.14
CA GLN A 245 10.30 -24.01 17.56
C GLN A 245 9.71 -24.18 18.98
N ASP A 246 9.61 -23.09 19.77
CA ASP A 246 8.77 -23.01 20.95
C ASP A 246 8.39 -21.54 21.29
N PRO A 247 7.11 -21.11 21.13
CA PRO A 247 6.61 -19.77 21.48
C PRO A 247 6.84 -19.37 22.93
N PHE A 248 7.17 -20.33 23.79
CA PHE A 248 7.46 -20.12 25.20
C PHE A 248 8.66 -19.17 25.42
N TRP A 249 9.78 -19.39 24.72
CA TRP A 249 11.01 -18.62 24.94
C TRP A 249 10.84 -17.17 24.54
N GLU A 250 10.24 -16.91 23.38
CA GLU A 250 9.97 -15.55 22.92
C GLU A 250 9.08 -14.80 23.89
N LYS A 251 7.99 -15.43 24.38
CA LYS A 251 7.10 -14.80 25.36
C LYS A 251 7.80 -14.50 26.69
N ALA A 252 8.66 -15.39 27.15
CA ALA A 252 9.39 -15.19 28.40
C ALA A 252 10.44 -14.07 28.28
N GLU A 253 11.14 -14.00 27.15
CA GLU A 253 12.07 -12.92 26.84
C GLU A 253 11.36 -11.57 26.70
N THR A 254 10.22 -11.54 25.99
CA THR A 254 9.37 -10.36 25.87
C THR A 254 8.93 -9.87 27.25
N ALA A 255 8.45 -10.75 28.13
CA ALA A 255 8.05 -10.37 29.49
C ALA A 255 9.20 -9.75 30.29
N LEU A 256 10.40 -10.34 30.22
CA LEU A 256 11.59 -9.81 30.89
C LEU A 256 11.99 -8.44 30.34
N LEU A 257 12.10 -8.31 29.02
CA LEU A 257 12.49 -7.06 28.37
C LEU A 257 11.46 -5.95 28.59
N GLN A 258 10.16 -6.27 28.57
CA GLN A 258 9.10 -5.34 28.95
C GLN A 258 9.23 -4.90 30.42
N ALA A 259 9.50 -5.83 31.35
CA ALA A 259 9.72 -5.49 32.74
C ALA A 259 10.86 -4.48 32.93
N LEU A 260 11.98 -4.71 32.26
CA LEU A 260 13.14 -3.82 32.28
C LEU A 260 12.84 -2.48 31.62
N ALA A 261 12.19 -2.47 30.45
CA ALA A 261 11.83 -1.24 29.75
C ALA A 261 10.84 -0.39 30.56
N PHE A 262 9.84 -1.00 31.20
CA PHE A 262 8.93 -0.31 32.10
C PHE A 262 9.67 0.29 33.30
N PHE A 263 10.60 -0.45 33.91
CA PHE A 263 11.39 0.07 35.01
C PHE A 263 12.24 1.27 34.57
N VAL A 264 12.93 1.17 33.43
CA VAL A 264 13.75 2.25 32.88
C VAL A 264 12.89 3.48 32.59
N TRP A 265 11.74 3.32 31.95
CA TRP A 265 10.88 4.43 31.56
C TRP A 265 10.22 5.15 32.76
N TYR A 266 9.77 4.39 33.77
CA TYR A 266 9.06 4.96 34.92
C TYR A 266 9.97 5.44 36.06
N GLU A 267 11.09 4.76 36.32
CA GLU A 267 11.87 4.96 37.55
C GLU A 267 13.21 5.66 37.32
N LEU A 268 13.74 5.65 36.10
CA LEU A 268 15.03 6.27 35.80
C LEU A 268 14.87 7.66 35.18
N PRO A 269 15.82 8.58 35.44
CA PRO A 269 15.81 9.91 34.85
C PRO A 269 16.01 9.82 33.33
N LYS A 270 15.54 10.84 32.61
CA LYS A 270 15.49 10.88 31.14
C LYS A 270 16.84 10.58 30.47
N GLU A 271 17.94 11.00 31.07
CA GLU A 271 19.30 10.79 30.56
C GLU A 271 19.73 9.31 30.58
N GLU A 272 19.09 8.50 31.43
CA GLU A 272 19.36 7.07 31.58
C GLU A 272 18.33 6.19 30.85
N GLN A 273 17.32 6.79 30.22
CA GLN A 273 16.27 6.06 29.49
C GLN A 273 16.77 5.62 28.11
N ASN A 274 17.51 4.51 28.04
CA ASN A 274 18.03 3.96 26.80
C ASN A 274 18.25 2.43 26.88
N PHE A 275 18.48 1.79 25.73
CA PHE A 275 18.67 0.34 25.65
C PHE A 275 19.97 -0.16 26.27
N SER A 276 21.02 0.66 26.32
CA SER A 276 22.25 0.31 27.05
C SER A 276 21.97 0.13 28.54
N THR A 277 21.09 0.95 29.13
CA THR A 277 20.64 0.78 30.52
C THR A 277 19.86 -0.52 30.73
N ILE A 278 18.98 -0.91 29.79
CA ILE A 278 18.29 -2.21 29.85
C ILE A 278 19.31 -3.35 29.89
N LEU A 279 20.32 -3.30 29.02
CA LEU A 279 21.36 -4.32 28.94
C LEU A 279 22.18 -4.41 30.24
N GLU A 280 22.48 -3.29 30.88
CA GLU A 280 23.14 -3.28 32.19
C GLU A 280 22.26 -3.88 33.29
N LEU A 281 20.97 -3.58 33.33
CA LEU A 281 20.04 -4.23 34.26
C LEU A 281 19.95 -5.74 34.02
N LEU A 282 19.99 -6.17 32.76
CA LEU A 282 20.01 -7.58 32.40
C LEU A 282 21.27 -8.28 32.91
N ARG A 283 22.43 -7.61 32.87
CA ARG A 283 23.70 -8.13 33.44
C ARG A 283 23.65 -8.25 34.97
N MET A 284 22.79 -7.48 35.65
CA MET A 284 22.58 -7.57 37.10
C MET A 284 21.68 -8.75 37.51
N ALA A 285 21.03 -9.42 36.55
CA ALA A 285 20.11 -10.53 36.78
C ALA A 285 20.83 -11.89 36.87
N GLU A 286 21.83 -12.03 37.74
CA GLU A 286 22.55 -13.30 37.90
C GLU A 286 21.63 -14.41 38.43
N VAL A 287 21.64 -15.59 37.81
CA VAL A 287 20.88 -16.77 38.27
C VAL A 287 21.84 -17.91 38.58
N ARG A 288 21.70 -18.48 39.79
CA ARG A 288 22.47 -19.64 40.26
C ARG A 288 21.61 -20.90 40.18
N GLU A 289 22.00 -21.85 39.35
CA GLU A 289 21.19 -23.06 39.06
C GLU A 289 20.95 -23.97 40.28
N MET A 290 21.81 -23.90 41.29
CA MET A 290 21.76 -24.75 42.48
C MET A 290 21.27 -24.03 43.74
N ASP A 291 20.83 -22.78 43.59
CA ASP A 291 20.45 -21.90 44.70
C ASP A 291 19.25 -21.05 44.29
N ASP A 292 18.05 -21.64 44.41
CA ASP A 292 16.79 -20.98 44.07
C ASP A 292 16.46 -19.81 45.04
N GLU A 293 17.14 -19.72 46.18
CA GLU A 293 17.00 -18.63 47.15
C GLU A 293 17.95 -17.45 46.87
N TYR A 294 18.87 -17.58 45.89
CA TYR A 294 19.77 -16.50 45.52
C TYR A 294 19.01 -15.28 44.98
N GLU A 295 19.18 -14.14 45.64
CA GLU A 295 18.72 -12.84 45.14
C GLU A 295 19.85 -12.13 44.39
N SER A 296 19.62 -11.85 43.10
CA SER A 296 20.51 -11.03 42.28
C SER A 296 20.41 -9.53 42.60
N ASP A 297 21.38 -8.74 42.12
CA ASP A 297 21.32 -7.27 42.20
C ASP A 297 20.00 -6.73 41.59
N LEU A 298 19.53 -7.35 40.49
CA LEU A 298 18.25 -7.01 39.89
C LEU A 298 17.05 -7.39 40.77
N ASP A 299 17.09 -8.56 41.42
CA ASP A 299 16.03 -8.97 42.36
C ASP A 299 15.90 -8.00 43.53
N LEU A 300 17.01 -7.51 44.06
CA LEU A 300 17.04 -6.49 45.11
C LEU A 300 16.38 -5.18 44.65
N ILE A 301 16.64 -4.74 43.42
CA ILE A 301 16.01 -3.55 42.81
C ILE A 301 14.50 -3.74 42.70
N PHE A 302 14.04 -4.87 42.17
CA PHE A 302 12.60 -5.17 42.02
C PHE A 302 11.91 -5.42 43.37
N ARG A 303 12.61 -5.97 44.37
CA ARG A 303 12.12 -6.09 45.76
C ARG A 303 11.88 -4.72 46.37
N GLN A 304 12.81 -3.78 46.19
CA GLN A 304 12.63 -2.41 46.64
C GLN A 304 11.49 -1.71 45.90
N LEU A 305 11.39 -1.88 44.58
CA LEU A 305 10.27 -1.35 43.81
C LEU A 305 8.93 -1.91 44.30
N LYS A 306 8.87 -3.18 44.69
CA LYS A 306 7.68 -3.81 45.28
C LYS A 306 7.31 -3.21 46.64
N LYS A 307 8.30 -2.86 47.48
CA LYS A 307 8.07 -2.16 48.75
C LYS A 307 7.52 -0.75 48.52
N GLU A 308 8.11 0.01 47.59
CA GLU A 308 7.73 1.40 47.31
C GLU A 308 6.41 1.51 46.51
N LYS A 309 6.23 0.68 45.48
CA LYS A 309 5.14 0.75 44.49
C LYS A 309 4.61 -0.65 44.13
N PRO A 310 3.82 -1.30 45.00
CA PRO A 310 3.39 -2.71 44.81
C PRO A 310 2.61 -3.00 43.52
N GLN A 311 1.94 -1.99 42.94
CA GLN A 311 1.08 -2.13 41.75
C GLN A 311 1.80 -1.81 40.44
N HIS A 312 3.11 -1.53 40.47
CA HIS A 312 3.89 -1.13 39.31
C HIS A 312 3.89 -2.20 38.21
N ILE A 313 3.70 -1.80 36.95
CA ILE A 313 3.58 -2.74 35.82
C ILE A 313 4.85 -3.57 35.58
N ALA A 314 6.03 -2.96 35.79
CA ALA A 314 7.31 -3.68 35.73
C ALA A 314 7.34 -4.90 36.66
N LEU A 315 6.76 -4.80 37.88
CA LEU A 315 6.70 -5.92 38.82
C LEU A 315 5.84 -7.07 38.30
N LYS A 316 4.72 -6.74 37.64
CA LYS A 316 3.80 -7.73 37.07
C LYS A 316 4.52 -8.53 35.98
N GLN A 317 5.22 -7.85 35.08
CA GLN A 317 5.99 -8.51 34.02
C GLN A 317 7.19 -9.30 34.57
N TYR A 318 7.92 -8.73 35.54
CA TYR A 318 9.06 -9.42 36.17
C TYR A 318 8.63 -10.69 36.93
N SER A 319 7.44 -10.67 37.53
CA SER A 319 6.91 -11.85 38.23
C SER A 319 6.66 -13.04 37.31
N ILE A 320 6.43 -12.81 36.02
CA ILE A 320 6.29 -13.88 35.01
C ILE A 320 7.66 -14.53 34.78
N PHE A 321 8.72 -13.74 34.63
CA PHE A 321 10.09 -14.25 34.50
C PHE A 321 10.51 -15.07 35.73
N LYS A 322 10.20 -14.60 36.95
CA LYS A 322 10.53 -15.31 38.21
C LYS A 322 9.77 -16.62 38.43
N GLN A 323 8.76 -16.95 37.60
CA GLN A 323 8.13 -18.27 37.63
C GLN A 323 8.99 -19.35 36.94
N ALA A 324 9.98 -18.96 36.14
CA ALA A 324 10.89 -19.90 35.49
C ALA A 324 11.87 -20.52 36.50
N ALA A 325 12.05 -21.84 36.46
CA ALA A 325 13.07 -22.55 37.24
C ALA A 325 14.49 -22.07 36.87
N GLY A 326 15.47 -22.20 37.77
CA GLY A 326 16.82 -21.62 37.60
C GLY A 326 17.49 -21.88 36.23
N LYS A 327 17.44 -23.12 35.73
CA LYS A 327 17.97 -23.47 34.40
C LYS A 327 17.24 -22.75 33.25
N THR A 328 15.92 -22.67 33.33
CA THR A 328 15.07 -21.99 32.34
C THR A 328 15.27 -20.48 32.40
N ALA A 329 15.30 -19.88 33.59
CA ALA A 329 15.55 -18.45 33.80
C ALA A 329 16.92 -18.03 33.23
N LYS A 330 17.96 -18.84 33.47
CA LYS A 330 19.29 -18.61 32.88
C LYS A 330 19.28 -18.68 31.36
N SER A 331 18.54 -19.62 30.76
CA SER A 331 18.39 -19.71 29.31
C SER A 331 17.69 -18.46 28.73
N ILE A 332 16.63 -17.97 29.38
CA ILE A 332 15.94 -16.73 28.99
C ILE A 332 16.90 -15.54 29.04
N LEU A 333 17.69 -15.40 30.11
CA LEU A 333 18.67 -14.33 30.27
C LEU A 333 19.74 -14.33 29.19
N ILE A 334 20.29 -15.49 28.87
CA ILE A 334 21.29 -15.64 27.80
C ILE A 334 20.68 -15.21 26.47
N SER A 335 19.47 -15.68 26.15
CA SER A 335 18.80 -15.37 24.90
C SER A 335 18.47 -13.88 24.75
N ALA A 336 17.88 -13.25 25.79
CA ALA A 336 17.65 -11.82 25.85
C ALA A 336 18.96 -11.01 25.73
N GLY A 337 20.04 -11.50 26.35
CA GLY A 337 21.36 -10.87 26.30
C GLY A 337 21.97 -10.91 24.89
N VAL A 338 21.79 -12.01 24.16
CA VAL A 338 22.22 -12.14 22.75
C VAL A 338 21.44 -11.18 21.87
N ARG A 339 20.13 -11.05 22.05
CA ARG A 339 19.30 -10.09 21.28
C ARG A 339 19.72 -8.64 21.49
N LEU A 340 20.04 -8.26 22.72
CA LEU A 340 20.51 -6.91 23.05
C LEU A 340 22.03 -6.70 22.83
N ALA A 341 22.78 -7.73 22.40
CA ALA A 341 24.23 -7.66 22.33
C ALA A 341 24.74 -6.57 21.37
N SER A 342 23.95 -6.20 20.36
CA SER A 342 24.25 -5.12 19.43
C SER A 342 24.43 -3.77 20.15
N PHE A 343 23.71 -3.51 21.24
CA PHE A 343 23.82 -2.29 22.04
C PHE A 343 25.10 -2.21 22.88
N ASN A 344 25.91 -3.28 22.93
CA ASN A 344 27.27 -3.21 23.46
C ASN A 344 28.22 -2.42 22.57
N ILE A 345 27.89 -2.26 21.29
CA ILE A 345 28.71 -1.53 20.33
C ILE A 345 28.62 -0.04 20.70
N PRO A 346 29.73 0.64 21.05
CA PRO A 346 29.69 2.03 21.50
C PRO A 346 29.02 2.97 20.51
N ALA A 347 29.21 2.73 19.21
CA ALA A 347 28.59 3.51 18.14
C ALA A 347 27.05 3.44 18.18
N LEU A 348 26.47 2.26 18.40
CA LEU A 348 25.02 2.08 18.50
C LEU A 348 24.48 2.62 19.83
N GLY A 349 25.17 2.34 20.93
CA GLY A 349 24.82 2.89 22.25
C GLY A 349 24.77 4.42 22.23
N ASN A 350 25.78 5.07 21.64
CA ASN A 350 25.81 6.52 21.48
C ASN A 350 24.66 7.02 20.60
N LEU A 351 24.43 6.40 19.44
CA LEU A 351 23.33 6.77 18.53
C LEU A 351 21.97 6.71 19.23
N THR A 352 21.77 5.73 20.11
CA THR A 352 20.48 5.49 20.81
C THR A 352 20.36 6.12 22.19
N SER A 353 21.39 6.85 22.65
CA SER A 353 21.41 7.46 23.97
C SER A 353 20.56 8.73 24.08
N ARG A 354 20.52 9.53 23.01
CA ARG A 354 19.84 10.83 22.96
C ARG A 354 19.11 11.00 21.65
N ASP A 355 17.94 11.60 21.70
CA ASP A 355 17.20 11.94 20.50
C ASP A 355 17.58 13.32 19.96
N THR A 356 17.84 13.36 18.66
CA THR A 356 17.99 14.61 17.89
C THR A 356 17.25 14.53 16.54
N LEU A 357 16.58 13.41 16.25
CA LEU A 357 15.77 13.26 15.04
C LEU A 357 14.53 14.14 15.09
N GLY A 358 13.87 14.22 16.25
CA GLY A 358 12.63 14.99 16.44
C GLY A 358 11.53 14.54 15.49
N LEU A 359 11.15 13.26 15.54
CA LEU A 359 10.20 12.62 14.62
C LEU A 359 8.84 13.36 14.57
N GLU A 360 8.43 14.00 15.66
CA GLU A 360 7.22 14.80 15.78
C GLU A 360 7.23 16.08 14.93
N THR A 361 8.41 16.58 14.57
CA THR A 361 8.56 17.86 13.85
C THR A 361 8.43 17.74 12.34
N LEU A 362 8.42 16.51 11.80
CA LEU A 362 8.41 16.26 10.34
C LEU A 362 7.17 16.82 9.64
N GLY A 363 6.02 16.85 10.33
CA GLY A 363 4.78 17.42 9.81
C GLY A 363 4.58 18.91 10.11
N ASP A 364 5.40 19.49 10.99
CA ASP A 364 5.29 20.89 11.45
C ASP A 364 5.97 21.86 10.48
N GLN A 365 7.14 21.47 9.99
CA GLN A 365 8.01 22.24 9.13
C GLN A 365 8.60 21.35 8.04
N LYS A 366 9.13 21.97 6.97
CA LYS A 366 9.72 21.22 5.86
C LYS A 366 10.98 20.50 6.34
N THR A 367 10.86 19.19 6.46
CA THR A 367 11.94 18.31 6.93
C THR A 367 12.14 17.17 5.95
N ALA A 368 13.41 16.83 5.70
CA ALA A 368 13.80 15.66 4.92
C ALA A 368 14.65 14.76 5.82
N LEU A 369 14.05 13.64 6.24
CA LEU A 369 14.72 12.58 6.99
C LEU A 369 15.25 11.52 6.02
N PHE A 370 16.57 11.34 6.00
CA PHE A 370 17.23 10.28 5.26
C PHE A 370 17.64 9.14 6.20
N VAL A 371 17.38 7.92 5.77
CA VAL A 371 17.70 6.70 6.52
C VAL A 371 18.69 5.90 5.70
N LEU A 372 19.96 5.96 6.11
CA LEU A 372 21.07 5.27 5.45
C LEU A 372 21.28 3.91 6.11
N MET A 373 21.14 2.85 5.33
CA MET A 373 21.20 1.46 5.79
C MET A 373 21.91 0.59 4.77
N SER A 374 22.54 -0.51 5.17
CA SER A 374 23.25 -1.34 4.20
C SER A 374 22.27 -2.21 3.39
N ASP A 375 22.51 -2.35 2.09
CA ASP A 375 21.84 -3.32 1.21
C ASP A 375 22.33 -4.76 1.42
N SER A 376 23.53 -4.91 2.00
CA SER A 376 24.19 -6.21 2.21
C SER A 376 24.15 -6.69 3.66
N ASN A 377 24.13 -5.76 4.62
CA ASN A 377 24.24 -6.07 6.04
C ASN A 377 22.96 -5.70 6.79
N THR A 378 22.25 -6.73 7.25
CA THR A 378 20.97 -6.60 7.95
C THR A 378 21.10 -6.40 9.46
N THR A 379 22.31 -6.40 10.02
CA THR A 379 22.58 -6.40 11.48
C THR A 379 21.83 -5.32 12.26
N PHE A 380 21.66 -4.13 11.69
CA PHE A 380 21.05 -2.98 12.37
C PHE A 380 19.66 -2.60 11.82
N ASN A 381 19.06 -3.43 10.97
CA ASN A 381 17.75 -3.13 10.36
C ASN A 381 16.64 -3.07 11.40
N PHE A 382 16.75 -3.82 12.51
CA PHE A 382 15.80 -3.75 13.62
C PHE A 382 15.65 -2.33 14.19
N LEU A 383 16.72 -1.53 14.19
CA LEU A 383 16.67 -0.14 14.66
C LEU A 383 15.89 0.74 13.68
N VAL A 384 16.09 0.50 12.39
CA VAL A 384 15.39 1.22 11.32
C VAL A 384 13.90 0.90 11.35
N ALA A 385 13.54 -0.39 11.47
CA ALA A 385 12.16 -0.83 11.64
C ALA A 385 11.52 -0.21 12.89
N MET A 386 12.21 -0.22 14.03
CA MET A 386 11.76 0.42 15.26
C MET A 386 11.51 1.92 15.09
N MET A 387 12.43 2.63 14.43
CA MET A 387 12.27 4.06 14.13
C MET A 387 11.06 4.31 13.25
N TYR A 388 10.85 3.52 12.20
CA TYR A 388 9.66 3.65 11.34
C TYR A 388 8.36 3.42 12.10
N THR A 389 8.30 2.39 12.95
CA THR A 389 7.15 2.10 13.81
C THR A 389 6.81 3.31 14.69
N GLN A 390 7.80 3.84 15.40
CA GLN A 390 7.60 5.02 16.26
C GLN A 390 7.30 6.29 15.46
N LEU A 391 7.88 6.43 14.26
CA LEU A 391 7.62 7.57 13.39
C LEU A 391 6.16 7.59 12.91
N PHE A 392 5.61 6.46 12.47
CA PHE A 392 4.20 6.39 12.09
C PHE A 392 3.27 6.72 13.27
N ASP A 393 3.51 6.10 14.42
CA ASP A 393 2.72 6.35 15.64
C ASP A 393 2.82 7.82 16.09
N THR A 394 4.02 8.39 16.02
CA THR A 394 4.26 9.80 16.38
C THR A 394 3.57 10.76 15.45
N LEU A 395 3.65 10.56 14.12
CA LEU A 395 2.95 11.40 13.16
C LEU A 395 1.43 11.31 13.33
N TYR A 396 0.90 10.12 13.66
CA TYR A 396 -0.52 9.94 13.92
C TYR A 396 -0.97 10.69 15.17
N HIS A 397 -0.23 10.54 16.26
CA HIS A 397 -0.49 11.25 17.50
C HIS A 397 -0.44 12.77 17.30
N VAL A 398 0.58 13.28 16.61
CA VAL A 398 0.73 14.71 16.30
C VAL A 398 -0.44 15.20 15.43
N ALA A 399 -0.81 14.45 14.38
CA ALA A 399 -1.95 14.82 13.55
C ALA A 399 -3.24 14.94 14.38
N ASP A 400 -3.55 13.91 15.18
CA ASP A 400 -4.83 13.79 15.89
C ASP A 400 -4.93 14.78 17.06
N PHE A 401 -3.89 14.89 17.90
CA PHE A 401 -3.93 15.67 19.13
C PHE A 401 -3.40 17.10 18.99
N LYS A 402 -2.44 17.36 18.11
CA LYS A 402 -1.88 18.72 17.90
C LYS A 402 -2.63 19.50 16.82
N TYR A 403 -3.01 18.83 15.72
CA TYR A 403 -3.57 19.49 14.53
C TYR A 403 -4.99 19.06 14.14
N ARG A 404 -5.73 18.45 15.07
CA ARG A 404 -7.15 18.10 14.90
C ARG A 404 -7.39 17.17 13.71
N GLY A 405 -6.50 16.19 13.54
CA GLY A 405 -6.59 15.08 12.60
C GLY A 405 -5.73 15.19 11.34
N ARG A 406 -4.97 16.28 11.11
CA ARG A 406 -4.20 16.47 9.86
C ARG A 406 -2.90 17.24 10.07
N LEU A 407 -1.79 16.70 9.59
CA LEU A 407 -0.53 17.44 9.60
C LEU A 407 -0.59 18.69 8.70
N PRO A 408 0.00 19.83 9.12
CA PRO A 408 0.09 21.05 8.32
C PRO A 408 0.83 20.86 7.01
N ILE A 409 1.92 20.10 7.05
CA ILE A 409 2.72 19.72 5.89
C ILE A 409 2.57 18.22 5.69
N HIS A 410 2.18 17.84 4.47
CA HIS A 410 2.07 16.43 4.10
C HIS A 410 3.44 15.75 4.23
N VAL A 411 3.49 14.59 4.88
CA VAL A 411 4.73 13.80 5.05
C VAL A 411 4.68 12.61 4.11
N ARG A 412 5.62 12.57 3.16
CA ARG A 412 5.70 11.52 2.16
C ARG A 412 6.91 10.62 2.41
N PHE A 413 6.65 9.34 2.56
CA PHE A 413 7.65 8.31 2.67
C PHE A 413 8.02 7.82 1.27
N ILE A 414 9.31 7.83 0.96
CA ILE A 414 9.90 7.26 -0.24
C ILE A 414 10.78 6.11 0.24
N LEU A 415 10.18 4.92 0.27
CA LEU A 415 10.79 3.73 0.86
C LEU A 415 11.49 2.95 -0.26
N ASP A 416 12.64 3.46 -0.72
CA ASP A 416 13.53 2.74 -1.64
C ASP A 416 14.04 1.46 -0.97
N GLU A 417 13.97 0.35 -1.71
CA GLU A 417 14.25 -1.00 -1.19
C GLU A 417 13.50 -1.33 0.11
N PHE A 418 12.18 -1.11 0.12
CA PHE A 418 11.32 -1.29 1.31
C PHE A 418 11.52 -2.63 2.03
N ALA A 419 11.72 -3.72 1.31
CA ALA A 419 11.93 -5.05 1.89
C ALA A 419 13.20 -5.16 2.76
N ASN A 420 14.19 -4.28 2.55
CA ASN A 420 15.42 -4.29 3.33
C ASN A 420 15.23 -3.65 4.72
N ILE A 421 14.18 -2.86 4.95
CA ILE A 421 13.94 -2.18 6.24
C ILE A 421 13.76 -3.16 7.40
N GLY A 422 13.23 -4.36 7.12
CA GLY A 422 12.66 -5.25 8.12
C GLY A 422 11.13 -5.11 8.19
N GLN A 423 10.53 -5.79 9.16
CA GLN A 423 9.08 -5.79 9.33
C GLN A 423 8.65 -4.59 10.18
N ILE A 424 7.84 -3.71 9.60
CA ILE A 424 7.13 -2.66 10.34
C ILE A 424 5.80 -3.27 10.81
N PRO A 425 5.57 -3.39 12.14
CA PRO A 425 4.34 -3.98 12.66
C PRO A 425 3.09 -3.23 12.16
N GLU A 426 2.06 -4.00 11.80
CA GLU A 426 0.74 -3.48 11.36
C GLU A 426 0.79 -2.50 10.16
N PHE A 427 1.83 -2.60 9.33
CA PHE A 427 2.00 -1.70 8.19
C PHE A 427 0.81 -1.75 7.21
N ASP A 428 0.19 -2.92 6.99
CA ASP A 428 -1.00 -3.08 6.17
C ASP A 428 -2.17 -2.21 6.64
N LYS A 429 -2.38 -2.10 7.97
CA LYS A 429 -3.39 -1.22 8.58
C LYS A 429 -3.00 0.26 8.51
N LEU A 430 -1.71 0.56 8.66
CA LEU A 430 -1.20 1.93 8.54
C LEU A 430 -1.45 2.48 7.12
N VAL A 431 -1.11 1.72 6.08
CA VAL A 431 -1.32 2.12 4.67
C VAL A 431 -2.80 2.42 4.39
N GLY A 432 -3.73 1.67 4.97
CA GLY A 432 -5.17 1.93 4.83
C GLY A 432 -5.65 3.24 5.48
N THR A 433 -4.98 3.77 6.50
CA THR A 433 -5.50 4.87 7.35
C THR A 433 -4.72 6.19 7.24
N MET A 434 -3.50 6.17 6.71
CA MET A 434 -2.56 7.31 6.72
C MET A 434 -3.03 8.54 5.91
N ARG A 435 -3.84 8.33 4.86
CA ARG A 435 -4.37 9.42 4.03
C ARG A 435 -5.08 10.49 4.84
N SER A 436 -5.82 10.09 5.88
CA SER A 436 -6.63 11.01 6.69
C SER A 436 -5.78 12.04 7.43
N ARG A 437 -4.52 11.69 7.73
CA ARG A 437 -3.57 12.44 8.55
C ARG A 437 -2.53 13.21 7.74
N GLU A 438 -2.69 13.29 6.42
CA GLU A 438 -1.72 13.89 5.50
C GLU A 438 -0.36 13.15 5.50
N VAL A 439 -0.41 11.82 5.57
CA VAL A 439 0.75 10.93 5.42
C VAL A 439 0.54 10.02 4.21
N SER A 440 1.60 9.74 3.46
CA SER A 440 1.57 8.80 2.32
C SER A 440 2.88 8.03 2.15
N VAL A 441 2.78 6.86 1.53
CA VAL A 441 3.94 5.99 1.26
C VAL A 441 4.14 5.72 -0.24
N SER A 442 5.40 5.69 -0.65
CA SER A 442 5.84 5.15 -1.93
C SER A 442 6.65 3.90 -1.60
N VAL A 443 6.02 2.74 -1.67
CA VAL A 443 6.65 1.43 -1.44
C VAL A 443 7.38 1.04 -2.71
N ILE A 444 8.71 1.03 -2.67
CA ILE A 444 9.55 0.75 -3.83
C ILE A 444 10.22 -0.61 -3.61
N ILE A 445 9.88 -1.58 -4.46
CA ILE A 445 10.33 -2.98 -4.37
C ILE A 445 10.94 -3.46 -5.69
N GLN A 446 11.79 -4.49 -5.63
CA GLN A 446 12.38 -5.06 -6.84
C GLN A 446 11.43 -6.04 -7.54
N ASN A 447 10.74 -6.84 -6.75
CA ASN A 447 9.72 -7.81 -7.15
C ASN A 447 8.71 -7.99 -6.01
N ILE A 448 7.58 -8.62 -6.30
CA ILE A 448 6.51 -8.85 -5.31
C ILE A 448 6.92 -9.92 -4.28
N SER A 449 7.71 -10.91 -4.67
CA SER A 449 8.16 -11.99 -3.78
C SER A 449 8.96 -11.48 -2.58
N GLN A 450 9.71 -10.38 -2.72
CA GLN A 450 10.38 -9.73 -1.58
C GLN A 450 9.38 -9.18 -0.55
N LEU A 451 8.25 -8.64 -1.00
CA LEU A 451 7.21 -8.14 -0.10
C LEU A 451 6.48 -9.31 0.58
N GLU A 452 6.21 -10.37 -0.18
CA GLU A 452 5.62 -11.61 0.34
C GLU A 452 6.49 -12.27 1.42
N ALA A 453 7.81 -12.29 1.24
CA ALA A 453 8.74 -12.86 2.21
C ALA A 453 8.72 -12.13 3.57
N VAL A 454 8.56 -10.80 3.57
CA VAL A 454 8.61 -9.99 4.81
C VAL A 454 7.24 -9.89 5.50
N TYR A 455 6.14 -9.82 4.72
CA TYR A 455 4.80 -9.55 5.24
C TYR A 455 3.84 -10.75 5.15
N GLU A 456 4.30 -11.90 4.65
CA GLU A 456 3.60 -13.19 4.59
C GLU A 456 2.12 -13.08 4.18
N ALA A 457 1.17 -13.19 5.12
CA ALA A 457 -0.25 -13.16 4.80
C ALA A 457 -0.81 -11.74 4.50
N THR A 458 -0.04 -10.68 4.77
CA THR A 458 -0.54 -9.29 4.75
C THR A 458 -0.04 -8.46 3.56
N TRP A 459 0.85 -8.99 2.72
CA TRP A 459 1.40 -8.24 1.58
C TRP A 459 0.33 -7.79 0.58
N GLU A 460 -0.70 -8.61 0.35
CA GLU A 460 -1.80 -8.27 -0.57
C GLU A 460 -2.57 -7.03 -0.09
N ASN A 461 -2.76 -6.89 1.23
CA ASN A 461 -3.42 -5.73 1.83
C ASN A 461 -2.59 -4.46 1.65
N ILE A 462 -1.26 -4.55 1.73
CA ILE A 462 -0.35 -3.41 1.50
C ILE A 462 -0.52 -2.90 0.07
N ILE A 463 -0.49 -3.80 -0.91
CA ILE A 463 -0.66 -3.43 -2.32
C ILE A 463 -2.09 -2.95 -2.60
N GLY A 464 -3.10 -3.63 -2.05
CA GLY A 464 -4.51 -3.28 -2.22
C GLY A 464 -4.85 -1.88 -1.69
N ASN A 465 -4.12 -1.39 -0.70
CA ASN A 465 -4.27 -0.03 -0.17
C ASN A 465 -3.47 1.04 -0.94
N CYS A 466 -2.72 0.68 -1.98
CA CYS A 466 -2.05 1.62 -2.89
C CYS A 466 -2.94 1.95 -4.09
N ASP A 467 -3.38 3.21 -4.23
CA ASP A 467 -4.23 3.60 -5.37
C ASP A 467 -3.48 3.67 -6.70
N SER A 468 -2.14 3.70 -6.68
CA SER A 468 -1.31 3.72 -7.89
C SER A 468 -0.23 2.64 -7.87
N MET A 469 0.00 2.00 -9.01
CA MET A 469 1.10 1.07 -9.24
C MET A 469 1.91 1.53 -10.45
N LEU A 470 3.22 1.66 -10.29
CA LEU A 470 4.16 1.98 -11.36
C LEU A 470 5.11 0.81 -11.58
N PHE A 471 4.98 0.13 -12.71
CA PHE A 471 5.87 -0.94 -13.15
C PHE A 471 6.93 -0.40 -14.10
N LEU A 472 8.19 -0.41 -13.68
CA LEU A 472 9.35 0.11 -14.43
C LEU A 472 10.06 -0.97 -15.26
N GLY A 473 9.55 -2.20 -15.26
CA GLY A 473 10.15 -3.34 -15.94
C GLY A 473 10.73 -4.35 -14.96
N GLY A 474 10.84 -5.60 -15.40
CA GLY A 474 11.39 -6.68 -14.59
C GLY A 474 11.29 -8.01 -15.30
N LYS A 475 11.89 -9.04 -14.70
CA LYS A 475 11.93 -10.42 -15.26
C LYS A 475 11.27 -11.46 -14.35
N ASP A 476 10.87 -11.05 -13.15
CA ASP A 476 10.28 -11.95 -12.17
C ASP A 476 8.88 -12.41 -12.63
N ILE A 477 8.69 -13.72 -12.76
CA ILE A 477 7.47 -14.30 -13.36
C ILE A 477 6.24 -13.95 -12.51
N ALA A 478 6.33 -14.10 -11.19
CA ALA A 478 5.22 -13.79 -10.29
C ALA A 478 4.78 -12.32 -10.42
N THR A 479 5.74 -11.41 -10.48
CA THR A 479 5.48 -9.98 -10.73
C THR A 479 4.85 -9.74 -12.11
N LEU A 480 5.34 -10.38 -13.17
CA LEU A 480 4.81 -10.20 -14.52
C LEU A 480 3.38 -10.72 -14.66
N GLU A 481 3.09 -11.89 -14.07
CA GLU A 481 1.73 -12.43 -14.00
C GLU A 481 0.80 -11.52 -13.20
N TYR A 482 1.26 -11.00 -12.07
CA TYR A 482 0.49 -10.07 -11.25
C TYR A 482 0.15 -8.78 -12.01
N VAL A 483 1.13 -8.19 -12.70
CA VAL A 483 0.91 -6.99 -13.52
C VAL A 483 -0.04 -7.29 -14.67
N SER A 484 0.11 -8.42 -15.39
CA SER A 484 -0.80 -8.84 -16.46
C SER A 484 -2.25 -8.94 -15.97
N LYS A 485 -2.46 -9.60 -14.83
CA LYS A 485 -3.78 -9.75 -14.19
C LYS A 485 -4.41 -8.40 -13.82
N ILE A 486 -3.61 -7.44 -13.32
CA ILE A 486 -4.10 -6.08 -13.00
C ILE A 486 -4.51 -5.32 -14.27
N LEU A 487 -3.79 -5.47 -15.37
CA LEU A 487 -4.13 -4.81 -16.63
C LEU A 487 -5.44 -5.33 -17.22
N GLY A 488 -5.75 -6.60 -16.96
CA GLY A 488 -6.98 -7.26 -17.39
C GLY A 488 -6.95 -7.68 -18.86
N GLU A 489 -8.11 -8.14 -19.32
CA GLU A 489 -8.27 -8.72 -20.66
C GLU A 489 -9.09 -7.79 -21.58
N GLU A 490 -8.68 -7.74 -22.84
CA GLU A 490 -9.38 -7.12 -23.96
C GLU A 490 -10.05 -8.22 -24.83
N SER A 491 -11.15 -7.85 -25.50
CA SER A 491 -11.77 -8.72 -26.50
C SER A 491 -11.14 -8.43 -27.86
N ILE A 492 -10.60 -9.45 -28.51
CA ILE A 492 -10.05 -9.35 -29.88
C ILE A 492 -10.88 -10.19 -30.85
N ASP A 493 -11.00 -9.70 -32.09
CA ASP A 493 -11.60 -10.47 -33.18
C ASP A 493 -10.53 -11.34 -33.84
N SER A 494 -10.72 -12.65 -33.80
CA SER A 494 -9.96 -13.61 -34.59
C SER A 494 -10.71 -13.88 -35.88
N TYR A 495 -10.01 -13.84 -37.02
CA TYR A 495 -10.58 -14.25 -38.29
C TYR A 495 -9.78 -15.42 -38.86
N SER A 496 -10.48 -16.51 -39.19
CA SER A 496 -9.88 -17.64 -39.89
C SER A 496 -10.36 -17.69 -41.33
N ILE A 497 -9.42 -17.71 -42.27
CA ILE A 497 -9.69 -17.86 -43.70
C ILE A 497 -9.34 -19.30 -44.06
N SER A 498 -10.36 -20.11 -44.32
CA SER A 498 -10.18 -21.45 -44.84
C SER A 498 -10.29 -21.40 -46.36
N VAL A 499 -9.19 -21.75 -47.04
CA VAL A 499 -9.14 -21.84 -48.51
C VAL A 499 -9.04 -23.30 -48.89
N SER A 500 -10.11 -23.88 -49.42
CA SER A 500 -10.05 -25.19 -50.09
C SER A 500 -9.60 -25.00 -51.54
N ARG A 501 -8.55 -25.74 -51.94
CA ARG A 501 -8.13 -25.82 -53.34
C ARG A 501 -8.71 -27.10 -53.94
N GLU A 502 -9.89 -26.99 -54.54
CA GLU A 502 -10.42 -28.02 -55.44
C GLU A 502 -10.65 -27.45 -56.84
N SER A 503 -9.95 -28.05 -57.82
CA SER A 503 -10.05 -27.88 -59.29
C SER A 503 -9.97 -26.45 -59.86
N LEU A 504 -9.45 -26.35 -61.08
CA LEU A 504 -8.97 -25.13 -61.76
C LEU A 504 -9.96 -23.94 -61.90
N TRP A 505 -11.21 -24.03 -61.42
CA TRP A 505 -12.27 -23.04 -61.68
C TRP A 505 -13.27 -22.75 -60.54
N LYS A 506 -13.01 -23.15 -59.29
CA LYS A 506 -13.86 -22.74 -58.14
C LYS A 506 -13.03 -22.36 -56.90
N HIS A 507 -13.00 -21.07 -56.59
CA HIS A 507 -12.47 -20.56 -55.31
C HIS A 507 -13.64 -20.31 -54.36
N THR A 508 -13.83 -21.20 -53.38
CA THR A 508 -14.73 -20.94 -52.25
C THR A 508 -13.87 -20.53 -51.06
N SER A 509 -13.95 -19.26 -50.65
CA SER A 509 -13.33 -18.78 -49.41
C SER A 509 -14.41 -18.63 -48.35
N SER A 510 -14.32 -19.38 -47.25
CA SER A 510 -15.13 -19.11 -46.06
C SER A 510 -14.34 -18.23 -45.09
N LYS A 511 -15.00 -17.19 -44.56
CA LYS A 511 -14.46 -16.30 -43.51
C LYS A 511 -15.33 -16.49 -42.28
N SER A 512 -14.75 -16.99 -41.19
CA SER A 512 -15.40 -17.02 -39.87
C SER A 512 -14.71 -16.02 -38.94
N PHE A 513 -15.53 -15.26 -38.22
CA PHE A 513 -15.11 -14.34 -37.16
C PHE A 513 -15.45 -14.97 -35.82
N ASP A 514 -14.47 -15.05 -34.93
CA ASP A 514 -14.63 -15.57 -33.57
C ASP A 514 -13.99 -14.59 -32.58
N GLY A 515 -14.68 -14.29 -31.48
CA GLY A 515 -14.15 -13.41 -30.44
C GLY A 515 -13.24 -14.20 -29.50
N MET A 516 -12.14 -13.61 -29.07
CA MET A 516 -11.22 -14.23 -28.11
C MET A 516 -10.83 -13.25 -26.99
N ALA A 517 -10.61 -13.80 -25.79
CA ALA A 517 -9.99 -13.08 -24.68
C ALA A 517 -8.49 -12.97 -24.90
N ARG A 518 -7.92 -11.78 -24.71
CA ARG A 518 -6.47 -11.56 -24.70
C ARG A 518 -6.11 -10.61 -23.57
N GLU A 519 -5.10 -10.95 -22.77
CA GLU A 519 -4.53 -10.02 -21.79
C GLU A 519 -4.04 -8.75 -22.48
N LEU A 520 -4.28 -7.57 -21.89
CA LEU A 520 -3.89 -6.28 -22.49
C LEU A 520 -2.38 -6.24 -22.82
N MET A 521 -1.57 -6.91 -21.99
CA MET A 521 -0.19 -7.26 -22.29
C MET A 521 0.18 -8.56 -21.58
N LYS A 522 0.66 -9.55 -22.33
CA LYS A 522 1.03 -10.86 -21.75
C LYS A 522 2.26 -10.74 -20.84
N PRO A 523 2.47 -11.67 -19.88
CA PRO A 523 3.67 -11.69 -19.04
C PRO A 523 4.98 -11.66 -19.84
N ASP A 524 5.05 -12.36 -20.97
CA ASP A 524 6.24 -12.38 -21.83
C ASP A 524 6.46 -11.06 -22.60
N GLU A 525 5.39 -10.32 -22.91
CA GLU A 525 5.44 -8.99 -23.52
C GLU A 525 5.87 -7.95 -22.47
N LEU A 526 5.33 -8.05 -21.24
CA LEU A 526 5.72 -7.23 -20.09
C LEU A 526 7.22 -7.35 -19.78
N GLY A 527 7.77 -8.57 -19.84
CA GLY A 527 9.20 -8.82 -19.64
C GLY A 527 10.11 -8.28 -20.75
N ARG A 528 9.54 -7.86 -21.88
CA ARG A 528 10.24 -7.32 -23.07
C ARG A 528 9.97 -5.84 -23.31
N ILE A 529 9.34 -5.14 -22.37
CA ILE A 529 9.12 -3.69 -22.46
C ILE A 529 10.47 -2.97 -22.60
N PRO A 530 10.61 -1.99 -23.51
CA PRO A 530 11.84 -1.20 -23.62
C PRO A 530 12.19 -0.48 -22.32
N ASP A 531 13.47 -0.38 -21.98
CA ASP A 531 13.95 0.22 -20.71
C ASP A 531 13.49 1.67 -20.46
N ARG A 532 13.11 2.39 -21.52
CA ARG A 532 12.60 3.78 -21.44
C ARG A 532 11.11 3.88 -21.15
N ASP A 533 10.38 2.76 -21.26
CA ASP A 533 8.93 2.68 -21.13
C ASP A 533 8.55 2.04 -19.78
N CYS A 534 7.34 2.32 -19.32
CA CYS A 534 6.80 1.85 -18.06
C CYS A 534 5.27 1.78 -18.12
N ILE A 535 4.69 1.04 -17.18
CA ILE A 535 3.25 0.89 -17.05
C ILE A 535 2.80 1.54 -15.75
N LEU A 536 1.79 2.40 -15.85
CA LEU A 536 1.17 3.06 -14.70
C LEU A 536 -0.29 2.63 -14.62
N HIS A 537 -0.66 2.01 -13.51
CA HIS A 537 -2.04 1.72 -13.16
C HIS A 537 -2.49 2.65 -12.03
N ILE A 538 -3.65 3.29 -12.17
CA ILE A 538 -4.27 4.14 -11.14
C ILE A 538 -5.72 3.67 -10.97
N ARG A 539 -6.16 3.46 -9.73
CA ARG A 539 -7.51 2.98 -9.44
C ARG A 539 -8.58 3.78 -10.18
N GLY A 540 -9.55 3.09 -10.80
CA GLY A 540 -10.67 3.73 -11.50
C GLY A 540 -10.28 4.48 -12.78
N MET A 541 -9.10 4.19 -13.33
CA MET A 541 -8.66 4.64 -14.65
C MET A 541 -8.12 3.44 -15.42
N ASN A 542 -8.18 3.53 -16.75
CA ASN A 542 -7.47 2.59 -17.60
C ASN A 542 -5.95 2.69 -17.36
N PRO A 543 -5.18 1.61 -17.52
CA PRO A 543 -3.73 1.66 -17.36
C PRO A 543 -3.07 2.50 -18.45
N PHE A 544 -1.93 3.09 -18.15
CA PHE A 544 -1.14 3.91 -19.06
C PHE A 544 0.15 3.17 -19.43
N TYR A 545 0.39 3.02 -20.73
CA TYR A 545 1.70 2.64 -21.27
C TYR A 545 2.43 3.93 -21.67
N SER A 546 3.51 4.27 -20.97
CA SER A 546 4.14 5.59 -21.08
C SER A 546 5.66 5.53 -20.92
N ARG A 547 6.33 6.66 -21.17
CA ARG A 547 7.78 6.78 -20.99
C ARG A 547 8.12 7.13 -19.54
N LYS A 548 9.17 6.51 -19.01
CA LYS A 548 9.77 6.89 -17.74
C LYS A 548 10.14 8.37 -17.73
N TYR A 549 10.01 9.02 -16.58
CA TYR A 549 10.26 10.45 -16.46
C TYR A 549 11.76 10.77 -16.59
N ARG A 550 12.16 11.53 -17.60
CA ARG A 550 13.56 11.93 -17.79
C ARG A 550 13.97 12.95 -16.72
N LEU A 551 14.87 12.55 -15.81
CA LEU A 551 15.34 13.38 -14.71
C LEU A 551 15.90 14.73 -15.18
N GLU A 552 16.59 14.76 -16.32
CA GLU A 552 17.19 15.95 -16.92
C GLU A 552 16.15 16.98 -17.38
N SER A 553 14.92 16.54 -17.63
CA SER A 553 13.80 17.42 -17.99
C SER A 553 13.21 18.17 -16.80
N HIS A 554 13.62 17.82 -15.57
CA HIS A 554 13.14 18.49 -14.38
C HIS A 554 13.78 19.89 -14.24
N LYS A 555 12.97 20.91 -13.97
CA LYS A 555 13.42 22.31 -13.81
C LYS A 555 14.55 22.52 -12.79
N ASN A 556 14.60 21.64 -11.79
CA ASN A 556 15.55 21.67 -10.68
C ASN A 556 16.72 20.69 -10.85
N TYR A 557 16.81 19.98 -11.98
CA TYR A 557 17.88 19.00 -12.24
C TYR A 557 19.28 19.61 -12.08
N LYS A 558 19.43 20.88 -12.49
CA LYS A 558 20.67 21.67 -12.37
C LYS A 558 21.20 21.87 -10.94
N TYR A 559 20.51 21.38 -9.91
CA TYR A 559 20.91 21.45 -8.51
C TYR A 559 21.31 20.08 -7.93
N LEU A 560 21.36 19.04 -8.76
CA LEU A 560 21.80 17.70 -8.36
C LEU A 560 23.29 17.51 -8.62
N TYR A 561 23.93 16.66 -7.81
CA TYR A 561 25.28 16.14 -8.07
C TYR A 561 25.37 15.50 -9.47
N ASP A 562 24.35 14.74 -9.88
CA ASP A 562 24.19 14.19 -11.24
C ASP A 562 24.41 15.20 -12.37
N SER A 563 24.17 16.49 -12.12
CA SER A 563 24.32 17.56 -13.11
C SER A 563 25.67 18.27 -13.03
N SER A 564 26.28 18.32 -11.83
CA SER A 564 27.55 18.99 -11.57
C SER A 564 28.07 18.61 -10.19
N ASP A 565 29.35 18.27 -10.13
CA ASP A 565 30.05 17.88 -8.89
C ASP A 565 29.93 18.91 -7.76
N ARG A 566 29.68 20.18 -8.09
CA ARG A 566 29.49 21.28 -7.13
C ARG A 566 28.29 21.08 -6.19
N TYR A 567 27.35 20.19 -6.54
CA TYR A 567 26.17 19.87 -5.72
C TYR A 567 26.31 18.56 -4.96
N PHE A 568 27.52 18.03 -4.84
CA PHE A 568 27.82 16.93 -3.94
C PHE A 568 27.48 17.30 -2.50
N PHE A 569 26.55 16.58 -1.88
CA PHE A 569 26.22 16.75 -0.47
C PHE A 569 27.02 15.76 0.39
N ASP A 570 27.99 16.28 1.15
CA ASP A 570 28.77 15.46 2.08
C ASP A 570 28.07 15.36 3.44
N TYR A 571 27.36 14.25 3.66
CA TYR A 571 26.64 14.01 4.92
C TYR A 571 27.56 13.74 6.12
N ARG A 572 28.86 13.43 5.88
CA ARG A 572 29.84 13.22 6.97
C ARG A 572 30.32 14.55 7.55
N ASN A 573 30.44 15.58 6.70
CA ASN A 573 30.97 16.88 7.06
C ASN A 573 29.90 17.89 7.50
N ILE A 574 28.72 17.45 7.95
CA ILE A 574 27.65 18.35 8.44
C ILE A 574 28.12 19.17 9.66
N LYS A 575 29.15 18.72 10.39
CA LYS A 575 29.78 19.45 11.52
C LYS A 575 30.89 20.43 11.09
N GLY A 576 31.24 20.48 9.81
CA GLY A 576 32.31 21.34 9.31
C GLY A 576 32.31 21.37 7.79
N VAL A 577 31.72 22.42 7.21
CA VAL A 577 31.87 22.70 5.79
C VAL A 577 33.35 23.02 5.52
N LYS A 578 34.17 22.00 5.24
CA LYS A 578 35.30 22.20 4.35
C LYS A 578 34.75 22.17 2.93
N MET A 579 34.55 23.37 2.39
CA MET A 579 34.46 23.57 0.94
C MET A 579 35.59 22.74 0.31
N ALA A 580 35.23 21.76 -0.53
CA ALA A 580 36.21 21.06 -1.32
C ALA A 580 37.02 22.12 -2.09
N GLY A 581 38.34 22.10 -1.92
CA GLY A 581 39.23 23.20 -2.23
C GLY A 581 39.05 23.81 -3.62
N ARG A 582 38.62 25.08 -3.62
CA ARG A 582 39.01 26.21 -4.47
C ARG A 582 38.06 27.33 -4.10
N ASP A 583 38.58 28.54 -3.95
CA ASP A 583 37.83 29.76 -3.62
C ASP A 583 36.53 29.85 -4.44
N LEU A 584 35.42 29.46 -3.81
CA LEU A 584 34.08 29.55 -4.38
C LEU A 584 33.60 30.98 -4.19
N GLN A 585 34.00 31.87 -5.10
CA GLN A 585 33.26 33.10 -5.32
C GLN A 585 31.93 32.74 -5.98
N PHE A 586 30.88 32.69 -5.16
CA PHE A 586 29.50 32.62 -5.65
C PHE A 586 29.16 33.97 -6.29
N GLY A 587 28.72 33.96 -7.56
CA GLY A 587 28.38 35.17 -8.30
C GLY A 587 27.33 36.02 -7.58
N ASP A 588 27.51 37.35 -7.69
CA ASP A 588 26.86 38.41 -6.91
C ASP A 588 25.37 38.20 -6.64
N GLY A 589 25.06 38.01 -5.35
CA GLY A 589 23.70 37.89 -4.82
C GLY A 589 23.59 37.01 -3.58
N ASP A 590 24.64 36.99 -2.74
CA ASP A 590 24.82 36.10 -1.59
C ASP A 590 23.91 36.45 -0.39
N PRO A 591 23.07 35.51 0.11
CA PRO A 591 22.45 35.59 1.42
C PRO A 591 22.84 34.39 2.32
N TYR A 592 23.98 33.71 2.10
CA TYR A 592 24.46 32.57 2.89
C TYR A 592 25.06 32.98 4.24
N HIS A 593 24.44 33.96 4.91
CA HIS A 593 24.70 34.33 6.31
C HIS A 593 23.57 33.91 7.27
N HIS A 594 22.67 33.00 6.85
CA HIS A 594 21.73 32.40 7.79
C HIS A 594 22.38 31.23 8.54
N GLU A 595 22.59 31.46 9.84
CA GLU A 595 23.10 30.57 10.87
C GLU A 595 22.65 29.10 10.72
N ASN A 596 23.52 28.21 11.24
CA ASN A 596 23.45 26.74 11.37
C ASN A 596 22.10 26.07 11.75
N SER A 597 20.99 26.80 11.87
CA SER A 597 19.64 26.34 12.23
C SER A 597 18.96 25.36 11.26
N LEU A 598 19.42 25.28 10.01
CA LEU A 598 18.92 24.32 9.01
C LEU A 598 19.67 22.97 9.03
N LEU A 599 20.79 22.93 9.74
CA LEU A 599 21.59 21.75 9.99
C LEU A 599 21.49 21.40 11.49
N ARG A 600 21.89 20.19 11.85
CA ARG A 600 21.72 19.53 13.17
C ARG A 600 21.79 20.46 14.40
N GLU A 601 20.95 20.18 15.39
CA GLU A 601 21.26 20.58 16.77
C GLU A 601 22.49 19.79 17.26
N ARG A 602 23.30 20.38 18.14
CA ARG A 602 24.64 19.91 18.52
C ARG A 602 24.68 18.40 18.77
N THR A 603 25.65 17.75 18.13
CA THR A 603 25.86 16.29 18.12
C THR A 603 26.09 15.65 19.49
N LEU A 604 25.86 14.33 19.52
CA LEU A 604 26.28 13.38 20.56
C LEU A 604 27.70 13.70 21.06
N ASP A 605 27.83 14.11 22.32
CA ASP A 605 29.12 14.21 23.01
C ASP A 605 29.62 12.80 23.34
N HIS A 606 30.91 12.54 23.10
CA HIS A 606 31.55 11.22 23.23
C HIS A 606 31.77 10.74 24.69
N ASP A 607 31.34 11.51 25.70
CA ASP A 607 31.71 11.30 27.12
C ASP A 607 30.65 10.59 27.99
N PHE A 608 29.71 9.86 27.40
CA PHE A 608 28.48 9.48 28.10
C PHE A 608 28.48 8.16 28.89
N LEU A 609 29.57 7.41 28.92
CA LEU A 609 29.68 6.19 29.72
C LEU A 609 29.95 6.49 31.22
N ARG A 610 29.07 7.28 31.88
CA ARG A 610 29.11 7.52 33.34
C ARG A 610 28.44 6.39 34.14
N PHE A 611 28.73 5.14 33.78
CA PHE A 611 28.07 3.95 34.33
C PHE A 611 28.34 3.61 35.81
N PRO A 612 29.52 3.93 36.40
CA PRO A 612 29.73 3.65 37.81
C PRO A 612 28.70 4.34 38.70
N GLU A 613 28.17 5.49 38.28
CA GLU A 613 27.22 6.29 39.06
C GLU A 613 25.82 5.66 39.12
N ILE A 614 25.35 5.00 38.04
CA ILE A 614 24.01 4.37 37.96
C ILE A 614 23.93 3.17 38.90
N LYS A 615 24.89 2.24 38.81
CA LYS A 615 24.97 1.06 39.68
C LYS A 615 25.08 1.47 41.15
N PHE A 616 25.91 2.49 41.44
CA PHE A 616 26.08 2.98 42.80
C PHE A 616 24.81 3.66 43.33
N ARG A 617 24.07 4.42 42.50
CA ARG A 617 22.82 5.09 42.90
C ARG A 617 21.71 4.09 43.19
N LEU A 618 21.48 3.12 42.31
CA LEU A 618 20.41 2.13 42.45
C LEU A 618 20.65 1.23 43.68
N ILE A 619 21.86 0.71 43.85
CA ILE A 619 22.19 -0.19 44.98
C ILE A 619 22.27 0.57 46.31
N LYS A 620 22.77 1.82 46.33
CA LYS A 620 22.79 2.64 47.56
C LYS A 620 21.38 3.01 48.03
N LYS A 621 20.43 3.21 47.10
CA LYS A 621 19.01 3.43 47.45
C LYS A 621 18.43 2.20 48.17
N VAL A 622 18.72 1.00 47.67
CA VAL A 622 18.29 -0.27 48.30
C VAL A 622 18.96 -0.51 49.66
N LYS A 623 20.28 -0.29 49.77
CA LYS A 623 21.00 -0.51 51.04
C LYS A 623 20.61 0.50 52.14
N ARG A 624 20.14 1.70 51.78
CA ARG A 624 19.62 2.69 52.75
C ARG A 624 18.21 2.34 53.25
N SER A 625 17.35 1.80 52.40
CA SER A 625 15.97 1.43 52.79
C SER A 625 15.89 0.13 53.60
N ASP A 626 16.89 -0.74 53.53
CA ASP A 626 16.98 -1.93 54.42
C ASP A 626 17.63 -1.57 55.79
N SER A 627 18.16 -0.36 55.96
CA SER A 627 18.76 0.14 57.22
C SER A 627 17.87 1.12 58.01
N GLU A 628 16.73 1.51 57.45
CA GLU A 628 15.62 2.25 58.10
C GLU A 628 14.45 1.29 58.34
#